data_AF-A0A3D0JZR2-F1
#
_entry.id   AF-A0A3D0JZR2-F1
#
_cell.length_a   1.000
_cell.length_b   1.000
_cell.length_c   1.000
_cell.angle_alpha   90.00
_cell.angle_beta   90.00
_cell.angle_gamma   90.00
#
_symmetry.space_group_name_H-M   'P 1'
#
loop_
_entity.id
_entity.type
_entity.pdbx_description
1 polymer ?
#
loop_
_entity_poly.entity_id
_entity_poly.type
_entity_poly.pdbx_seq_one_letter_code
_entity_poly.pdbx_strand_id
1 'polypeptide(L)' 'ELDFIECYVDCPLDVAEERDPKGLYKKARAGEIKGFTGIDDPYEEPEKPELHIRTDQLTLEQSVQAVLDCLADRGLLKG' A
#
# COMPACT_ATOMS: atom_id res chain seq x y z
N GLU A 1 -11.23 8.90 -22.14
CA GLU A 1 -10.20 8.88 -21.09
C GLU A 1 -10.17 7.51 -20.45
N LEU A 2 -9.02 7.10 -19.91
CA LEU A 2 -8.94 5.96 -19.00
C LEU A 2 -9.19 6.52 -17.59
N ASP A 3 -10.08 5.89 -16.83
CA ASP A 3 -10.28 6.26 -15.45
C ASP A 3 -8.99 5.98 -14.66
N PHE A 4 -8.58 6.94 -13.84
CA PHE A 4 -7.50 6.79 -12.86
C PHE A 4 -8.11 6.55 -11.47
N ILE A 5 -7.54 5.62 -10.73
CA ILE A 5 -7.97 5.25 -9.38
C ILE A 5 -6.70 5.17 -8.52
N GLU A 6 -6.56 6.07 -7.56
CA GLU A 6 -5.50 6.04 -6.57
C GLU A 6 -5.84 5.01 -5.47
N CYS A 7 -4.99 3.98 -5.37
CA CYS A 7 -5.12 2.94 -4.35
C CYS A 7 -4.08 3.16 -3.26
N TYR A 8 -4.49 3.65 -2.09
CA TYR A 8 -3.65 3.75 -0.92
C TYR A 8 -3.53 2.39 -0.23
N VAL A 9 -2.37 1.75 -0.39
CA VAL A 9 -2.02 0.49 0.29
C VAL A 9 -1.38 0.83 1.63
N ASP A 10 -2.23 0.94 2.65
CA ASP A 10 -1.86 1.35 3.99
C ASP A 10 -1.41 0.12 4.81
N CYS A 11 -0.22 0.25 5.37
CA CYS A 11 0.35 -0.68 6.33
C CYS A 11 1.13 0.18 7.34
N PRO A 12 0.86 0.03 8.66
CA PRO A 12 1.71 0.61 9.68
C PRO A 12 3.18 0.22 9.47
N LEU A 13 4.08 1.18 9.68
CA LEU A 13 5.51 1.03 9.45
C LEU A 13 6.12 -0.13 10.25
N ASP A 14 5.72 -0.29 11.50
CA ASP A 14 6.17 -1.37 12.39
C ASP A 14 5.79 -2.75 11.84
N VAL A 15 4.58 -2.91 11.32
CA VAL A 15 4.14 -4.15 10.67
C VAL A 15 4.90 -4.40 9.36
N ALA A 16 5.16 -3.36 8.57
CA ALA A 16 5.95 -3.47 7.34
C ALA A 16 7.41 -3.84 7.62
N GLU A 17 8.00 -3.27 8.67
CA GLU A 17 9.35 -3.54 9.16
C GLU A 17 9.45 -4.93 9.82
N GLU A 18 8.42 -5.42 10.50
CA GLU A 18 8.37 -6.78 11.03
C GLU A 18 8.39 -7.81 9.89
N ARG A 19 7.59 -7.58 8.84
CA ARG A 19 7.48 -8.49 7.69
C ARG A 19 8.78 -8.56 6.88
N ASP A 20 9.50 -7.43 6.74
CA ASP A 20 10.73 -7.17 5.96
C ASP A 20 11.18 -8.31 5.02
N PRO A 21 10.38 -8.66 3.99
CA PRO A 21 10.60 -9.88 3.21
C PRO A 21 11.88 -9.84 2.37
N LYS A 22 12.43 -8.63 2.19
CA LYS A 22 13.64 -8.37 1.39
C LYS A 22 14.83 -7.92 2.25
N GLY A 23 14.67 -7.79 3.57
CA GLY A 23 15.73 -7.30 4.46
C GLY A 23 16.08 -5.81 4.24
N LEU A 24 15.19 -5.02 3.63
CA LEU A 24 15.46 -3.63 3.26
C LEU A 24 15.34 -2.71 4.48
N TYR A 25 14.34 -2.93 5.34
CA TYR A 25 14.21 -2.16 6.57
C TYR A 25 15.42 -2.38 7.47
N LYS A 26 15.86 -3.63 7.61
CA LYS A 26 17.07 -3.96 8.37
C LYS A 26 18.32 -3.22 7.85
N LYS A 27 18.51 -3.16 6.54
CA LYS A 27 19.63 -2.44 5.91
C LYS A 27 19.52 -0.92 6.08
N ALA A 28 18.31 -0.37 5.96
CA ALA A 28 18.05 1.05 6.21
C ALA A 28 18.37 1.42 7.68
N ARG A 29 17.92 0.61 8.65
CA ARG A 29 18.24 0.78 10.07
C ARG A 29 19.74 0.66 10.37
N ALA A 30 20.46 -0.17 9.62
CA ALA A 30 21.92 -0.29 9.71
C ALA A 30 22.68 0.88 9.03
N GLY A 31 21.98 1.80 8.36
CA GLY A 31 22.57 2.93 7.64
C GLY A 31 23.19 2.57 6.29
N GLU A 32 22.93 1.36 5.78
CA GLU A 32 23.43 0.89 4.48
C GLU A 32 22.61 1.47 3.31
N ILE A 33 21.34 1.82 3.57
CA ILE A 33 20.45 2.49 2.62
C ILE A 33 20.07 3.85 3.19
N LYS A 34 20.19 4.89 2.36
CA LYS A 34 19.79 6.28 2.69
C LYS A 34 18.58 6.67 1.84
N GLY A 35 17.77 7.60 2.35
CA GLY A 35 16.55 8.06 1.68
C GLY A 35 15.48 6.96 1.59
N PHE A 36 15.41 6.12 2.62
CA PHE A 36 14.42 5.07 2.75
C PHE A 36 13.14 5.63 3.37
N THR A 37 12.09 5.67 2.55
CA THR A 37 10.76 6.13 2.93
C THR A 37 10.23 5.39 4.16
N GLY A 38 9.78 6.15 5.15
CA GLY A 38 9.32 5.65 6.46
C GLY A 38 10.43 5.56 7.52
N ILE A 39 11.72 5.64 7.15
CA ILE A 39 12.85 5.63 8.09
C ILE A 39 13.52 7.00 8.16
N ASP A 40 14.16 7.42 7.08
CA ASP A 40 14.93 8.67 6.98
C ASP A 40 14.38 9.64 5.92
N ASP A 41 13.40 9.21 5.12
CA ASP A 41 12.55 10.06 4.27
C ASP A 41 11.06 9.90 4.63
N PRO A 42 10.24 10.97 4.52
CA PRO A 42 8.82 10.91 4.83
C PRO A 42 8.01 10.15 3.77
N TYR A 43 6.90 9.55 4.21
CA TYR A 43 5.83 9.10 3.32
C TYR A 43 4.69 10.12 3.39
N GLU A 44 4.25 10.64 2.24
CA GLU A 44 3.11 11.53 2.15
C GLU A 44 1.86 10.70 1.87
N GLU A 45 1.05 10.46 2.91
CA GLU A 45 -0.19 9.71 2.79
C GLU A 45 -1.17 10.45 1.85
N PRO A 46 -1.86 9.74 0.93
CA PRO A 46 -2.85 10.37 0.07
C PRO A 46 -4.00 10.98 0.89
N GLU A 47 -4.35 12.24 0.63
CA GLU A 47 -5.43 12.91 1.37
C GLU A 47 -6.81 12.33 1.06
N LYS A 48 -7.03 11.89 -0.19
CA LYS A 48 -8.32 11.43 -0.71
C LYS A 48 -8.16 10.31 -1.75
N PRO A 49 -7.61 9.15 -1.36
CA PRO A 49 -7.48 8.03 -2.28
C PRO A 49 -8.87 7.53 -2.68
N GLU A 50 -9.05 7.15 -3.95
CA GLU A 50 -10.29 6.50 -4.40
C GLU A 50 -10.51 5.12 -3.76
N LEU A 51 -9.43 4.46 -3.35
CA LEU A 51 -9.48 3.18 -2.63
C LEU A 51 -8.41 3.14 -1.53
N HIS A 52 -8.82 2.85 -0.29
CA HIS A 52 -7.93 2.69 0.86
C HIS A 52 -7.94 1.25 1.34
N ILE A 53 -6.78 0.59 1.34
CA ILE A 53 -6.60 -0.82 1.66
C ILE A 53 -5.72 -0.95 2.91
N ARG A 54 -6.30 -1.36 4.02
CA ARG A 54 -5.62 -1.62 5.30
C ARG A 54 -5.05 -3.04 5.34
N THR A 55 -3.82 -3.21 4.85
CA THR A 55 -3.20 -4.54 4.68
C THR A 55 -2.69 -5.19 5.99
N ASP A 56 -2.78 -4.45 7.09
CA ASP A 56 -2.65 -4.95 8.46
C ASP A 56 -3.94 -5.65 8.95
N GLN A 57 -5.08 -5.32 8.36
CA GLN A 57 -6.41 -5.78 8.81
C GLN A 57 -7.10 -6.72 7.82
N LEU A 58 -6.70 -6.68 6.55
CA LEU A 58 -7.28 -7.47 5.48
C LEU A 58 -6.34 -8.61 5.07
N THR A 59 -6.91 -9.75 4.67
CA THR A 59 -6.16 -10.77 3.93
C THR A 59 -5.87 -10.28 2.51
N LEU A 60 -5.02 -11.02 1.79
CA LEU A 60 -4.76 -10.76 0.37
C LEU A 60 -6.06 -10.86 -0.44
N GLU A 61 -6.86 -11.89 -0.21
CA GLU A 61 -8.11 -12.12 -0.92
C GLU A 61 -9.10 -10.99 -0.68
N GLN A 62 -9.22 -10.51 0.57
CA GLN A 62 -10.08 -9.37 0.91
C GLN A 62 -9.59 -8.07 0.26
N SER A 63 -8.27 -7.85 0.24
CA SER A 63 -7.67 -6.68 -0.40
C SER A 63 -7.90 -6.67 -1.92
N VAL A 64 -7.75 -7.83 -2.57
CA VAL A 64 -8.04 -8.01 -3.99
C VAL A 64 -9.53 -7.81 -4.26
N GLN A 65 -10.40 -8.37 -3.41
CA GLN A 65 -11.84 -8.19 -3.55
C GLN A 65 -12.24 -6.71 -3.47
N ALA A 66 -11.66 -5.93 -2.57
CA ALA A 66 -11.91 -4.49 -2.49
C ALA A 66 -11.55 -3.74 -3.79
N VAL A 67 -10.47 -4.14 -4.46
CA VAL A 67 -10.09 -3.60 -5.78
C VAL A 67 -11.13 -3.99 -6.84
N LEU A 68 -11.53 -5.27 -6.87
CA LEU A 68 -12.53 -5.76 -7.82
C LEU A 68 -13.88 -5.07 -7.64
N ASP A 69 -14.33 -4.89 -6.41
CA ASP A 69 -15.58 -4.19 -6.09
C ASP A 69 -15.52 -2.73 -6.54
N CYS A 70 -14.41 -2.03 -6.27
CA CYS A 70 -14.18 -0.66 -6.73
C CYS A 70 -14.29 -0.54 -8.27
N LEU A 71 -13.72 -1.50 -9.00
CA LEU A 71 -13.80 -1.54 -10.46
C LEU A 71 -15.22 -1.90 -10.95
N ALA A 72 -15.90 -2.82 -10.27
CA ALA A 72 -17.27 -3.22 -10.59
C ALA A 72 -18.26 -2.06 -10.43
N ASP A 73 -18.19 -1.34 -9.31
CA ASP A 73 -19.06 -0.21 -8.97
C ASP A 73 -18.91 0.95 -9.97
N ARG A 74 -17.74 1.08 -10.58
CA ARG A 74 -17.44 2.06 -11.64
C ARG A 74 -17.80 1.56 -13.05
N GLY A 75 -18.32 0.34 -13.18
CA GLY A 75 -18.65 -0.27 -14.47
C GLY A 75 -17.43 -0.63 -15.33
N LEU A 76 -16.26 -0.77 -14.70
CA LEU A 76 -14.99 -1.06 -15.37
C LEU A 76 -14.71 -2.55 -15.53
N LEU A 77 -15.45 -3.41 -14.82
CA LEU A 77 -15.44 -4.84 -15.04
C LEU A 77 -16.53 -5.24 -16.04
N LYS A 78 -16.13 -5.97 -17.09
CA LYS A 78 -17.05 -6.70 -17.96
C LYS A 78 -16.99 -8.18 -17.55
N GLY A 79 -18.13 -8.72 -17.16
CA GLY A 79 -18.30 -10.16 -16.88
C GLY A 79 -18.18 -11.01 -18.14
#